data_AF-A0A7V4HIS4-F1
#
_entry.id   AF-A0A7V4HIS4-F1
#
_cell.length_a   1.000
_cell.length_b   1.000
_cell.length_c   1.000
_cell.angle_alpha   90.00
_cell.angle_beta   90.00
_cell.angle_gamma   90.00
#
_symmetry.space_group_name_H-M   'P 1'
#
loop_
_entity.id
_entity.type
_entity.pdbx_description
1 polymer ?
#
loop_
_entity_poly.entity_id
_entity_poly.type
_entity_poly.pdbx_seq_one_letter_code
_entity_poly.pdbx_strand_id
1 'polypeptide(L)'
;MKGAPISLSWQVGFSDSADGRPKRWVPAEVPGAVQLDWARANNWPCFTVGENWREYRWMEDVFWIYRASAEFEKPGHDRRLVFSSRGIDYRFVIRASGSALLEQEGVFTPVELDVTGKLEPGAPLEIVVFPAP
;
A
#
# COMPACT_ATOMS: atom_id res chain seq x y z
N MET A 1 -2.38 -14.30 22.20
CA MET A 1 -0.95 -14.02 21.92
C MET A 1 -0.86 -13.47 20.50
N LYS A 2 -0.09 -12.41 20.25
CA LYS A 2 0.19 -11.97 18.87
C LYS A 2 1.12 -13.00 18.21
N GLY A 3 0.79 -13.44 17.01
CA GLY A 3 1.63 -14.36 16.23
C GLY A 3 2.93 -13.69 15.76
N ALA A 4 3.85 -14.48 15.21
CA ALA A 4 5.08 -13.95 14.64
C ALA A 4 4.76 -13.00 13.47
N PRO A 5 5.40 -11.82 13.38
CA PRO A 5 5.20 -10.90 12.27
C PRO A 5 5.74 -11.51 10.97
N ILE A 6 5.01 -11.29 9.87
CA ILE A 6 5.44 -11.66 8.52
C ILE A 6 6.04 -10.42 7.86
N SER A 7 7.28 -10.53 7.40
CA SER A 7 7.94 -9.45 6.66
C SER A 7 7.34 -9.30 5.27
N LEU A 8 6.98 -8.06 4.91
CA LEU A 8 6.42 -7.72 3.60
C LEU A 8 7.45 -6.90 2.82
N SER A 9 7.58 -7.21 1.52
CA SER A 9 8.32 -6.37 0.57
C SER A 9 7.34 -5.57 -0.26
N TRP A 10 7.39 -4.25 -0.13
CA TRP A 10 6.42 -3.34 -0.75
C TRP A 10 6.92 -2.79 -2.08
N GLN A 11 5.99 -2.67 -3.01
CA GLN A 11 6.14 -1.89 -4.23
C GLN A 11 4.96 -0.95 -4.36
N VAL A 12 5.16 0.16 -5.06
CA VAL A 12 4.10 1.11 -5.37
C VAL A 12 4.09 1.46 -6.85
N GLY A 13 2.91 1.74 -7.37
CA GLY A 13 2.66 2.22 -8.73
C GLY A 13 1.42 3.10 -8.74
N PHE A 14 1.21 3.89 -9.80
CA PHE A 14 0.02 4.74 -9.92
C PHE A 14 -0.87 4.35 -11.10
N SER A 15 -2.13 4.77 -11.04
CA SER A 15 -3.11 4.62 -12.11
C SER A 15 -4.12 5.78 -12.14
N ASP A 16 -4.82 5.94 -13.25
CA ASP A 16 -5.86 6.97 -13.44
C ASP A 16 -7.22 6.55 -12.85
N SER A 17 -7.33 5.33 -12.32
CA SER A 17 -8.55 4.82 -11.67
C SER A 17 -8.21 3.80 -10.59
N ALA A 18 -9.12 3.61 -9.63
CA ALA A 18 -8.95 2.65 -8.53
C ALA A 18 -8.78 1.19 -9.00
N ASP A 19 -9.37 0.82 -10.14
CA ASP A 19 -9.29 -0.53 -10.70
C ASP A 19 -8.24 -0.65 -11.82
N GLY A 20 -7.55 0.44 -12.11
CA GLY A 20 -6.49 0.47 -13.09
C GLY A 20 -5.23 -0.24 -12.59
N ARG A 21 -4.44 -0.77 -13.53
CA ARG A 21 -3.18 -1.45 -13.24
C ARG A 21 -2.00 -0.50 -13.47
N PRO A 22 -1.12 -0.28 -12.48
CA PRO A 22 0.10 0.47 -12.71
C PRO A 22 0.96 -0.14 -13.81
N LYS A 23 1.41 0.71 -14.74
CA LYS A 23 2.32 0.34 -15.83
C LYS A 23 3.75 0.13 -15.34
N ARG A 24 4.11 0.76 -14.21
CA ARG A 24 5.43 0.69 -13.59
C ARG A 24 5.25 0.54 -12.08
N TRP A 25 6.11 -0.29 -11.51
CA TRP A 25 6.23 -0.52 -10.07
C TRP A 25 7.62 -0.09 -9.62
N VAL A 26 7.70 0.58 -8.49
CA VAL A 26 8.96 0.94 -7.84
C VAL A 26 8.99 0.39 -6.41
N PRO A 27 10.18 0.11 -5.83
CA PRO A 27 10.27 -0.26 -4.43
C PRO A 27 9.65 0.82 -3.53
N ALA A 28 8.90 0.39 -2.53
CA ALA A 28 8.26 1.29 -1.57
C ALA A 28 8.78 1.04 -0.15
N GLU A 29 8.98 2.13 0.58
CA GLU A 29 9.33 2.10 2.00
C GLU A 29 8.05 2.24 2.84
N VAL A 30 7.85 1.32 3.80
CA VAL A 30 6.69 1.35 4.71
C VAL A 30 7.19 1.20 6.14
N PRO A 31 7.01 2.22 7.01
CA PRO A 31 6.31 3.48 6.76
C PRO A 31 7.06 4.44 5.81
N GLY A 32 6.33 5.22 5.02
CA GLY A 32 6.89 6.13 4.00
C GLY A 32 5.82 6.92 3.24
N ALA A 33 6.21 7.54 2.12
CA ALA A 33 5.34 8.35 1.27
C ALA A 33 5.67 8.14 -0.22
N VAL A 34 4.62 8.09 -1.06
CA VAL A 34 4.73 7.82 -2.51
C VAL A 34 5.69 8.77 -3.20
N GLN A 35 5.69 10.05 -2.79
CA GLN A 35 6.55 11.09 -3.34
C GLN A 35 8.03 10.74 -3.19
N LEU A 36 8.43 10.23 -2.03
CA LEU A 36 9.82 9.89 -1.73
C LEU A 36 10.27 8.64 -2.48
N ASP A 37 9.39 7.63 -2.55
CA ASP A 37 9.66 6.39 -3.27
C ASP A 37 9.79 6.63 -4.78
N TRP A 38 8.90 7.43 -5.35
CA TRP A 38 8.94 7.77 -6.77
C TRP A 38 10.16 8.64 -7.11
N ALA A 39 10.47 9.63 -6.28
CA ALA A 39 11.65 10.47 -6.45
C ALA A 39 12.94 9.63 -6.43
N ARG A 40 13.08 8.74 -5.44
CA ARG A 40 14.23 7.83 -5.32
C ARG A 40 14.36 6.95 -6.56
N ALA A 41 13.25 6.39 -7.05
CA ALA A 41 13.24 5.51 -8.23
C ALA A 41 13.53 6.24 -9.56
N ASN A 42 13.46 7.57 -9.58
CA ASN A 42 13.74 8.39 -10.76
C ASN A 42 14.92 9.34 -10.56
N ASN A 43 15.66 9.22 -9.45
CA ASN A 43 16.78 10.10 -9.08
C ASN A 43 16.40 11.59 -9.12
N TRP A 44 15.23 11.94 -8.62
CA TRP A 44 14.77 13.33 -8.58
C TRP A 44 15.50 14.14 -7.51
N PRO A 45 15.67 15.45 -7.73
CA PRO A 45 16.24 16.33 -6.72
C PRO A 45 15.27 16.50 -5.55
N CYS A 46 15.82 16.96 -4.41
CA CYS A 46 15.03 17.22 -3.22
C CYS A 46 13.91 18.24 -3.50
N PHE A 47 12.68 17.89 -3.14
CA PHE A 47 11.50 18.72 -3.39
C PHE A 47 11.53 20.06 -2.63
N THR A 48 12.28 20.15 -1.53
CA THR A 48 12.39 21.37 -0.71
C THR A 48 13.32 22.43 -1.31
N VAL A 49 13.99 22.13 -2.42
CA VAL A 49 14.93 23.04 -3.07
C VAL A 49 14.25 23.78 -4.23
N GLY A 50 14.20 25.11 -4.16
CA GLY A 50 13.73 25.96 -5.25
C GLY A 50 12.31 25.60 -5.72
N GLU A 51 12.17 25.32 -7.01
CA GLU A 51 10.88 24.97 -7.62
C GLU A 51 10.69 23.47 -7.89
N ASN A 52 11.57 22.60 -7.36
CA ASN A 52 11.52 21.15 -7.62
C ASN A 52 10.20 20.51 -7.21
N TRP A 53 9.51 21.07 -6.20
CA TRP A 53 8.18 20.64 -5.76
C TRP A 53 7.14 20.60 -6.88
N ARG A 54 7.31 21.39 -7.96
CA ARG A 54 6.39 21.39 -9.11
C ARG A 54 6.33 20.03 -9.81
N GLU A 55 7.43 19.28 -9.83
CA GLU A 55 7.53 17.93 -10.43
C GLU A 55 6.71 16.88 -9.67
N TYR A 56 6.31 17.18 -8.43
CA TYR A 56 5.59 16.27 -7.54
C TYR A 56 4.08 16.50 -7.54
N ARG A 57 3.60 17.62 -8.08
CA ARG A 57 2.19 18.04 -7.99
C ARG A 57 1.18 17.00 -8.47
N TRP A 58 1.45 16.40 -9.63
CA TRP A 58 0.55 15.41 -10.25
C TRP A 58 0.32 14.18 -9.36
N MET A 59 1.17 13.93 -8.38
CA MET A 59 1.07 12.79 -7.48
C MET A 59 -0.16 12.85 -6.57
N GLU A 60 -0.76 14.03 -6.40
CA GLU A 60 -2.00 14.20 -5.64
C GLU A 60 -3.23 13.82 -6.46
N ASP A 61 -3.13 13.81 -7.80
CA ASP A 61 -4.25 13.65 -8.73
C ASP A 61 -4.49 12.20 -9.19
N VAL A 62 -3.70 11.24 -8.68
CA VAL A 62 -3.68 9.85 -9.16
C VAL A 62 -4.00 8.85 -8.05
N PHE A 63 -4.45 7.66 -8.46
CA PHE A 63 -4.58 6.53 -7.55
C PHE A 63 -3.23 5.89 -7.35
N TRP A 64 -2.82 5.73 -6.10
CA TRP A 64 -1.62 4.98 -5.74
C TRP A 64 -1.98 3.58 -5.31
N ILE A 65 -1.33 2.59 -5.89
CA ILE A 65 -1.52 1.18 -5.54
C ILE A 65 -0.22 0.70 -4.93
N TYR A 66 -0.26 0.45 -3.62
CA TYR A 66 0.75 -0.32 -2.93
C TYR A 66 0.43 -1.80 -3.09
N ARG A 67 1.46 -2.63 -3.29
CA ARG A 67 1.31 -4.08 -3.23
C ARG A 67 2.46 -4.70 -2.44
N ALA A 68 2.14 -5.76 -1.73
CA ALA A 68 3.13 -6.64 -1.13
C ALA A 68 2.69 -8.09 -1.24
N SER A 69 3.66 -8.98 -1.39
CA SER A 69 3.49 -10.41 -1.23
C SER A 69 4.46 -10.91 -0.16
N ALA A 70 4.10 -12.01 0.47
CA ALA A 70 4.98 -12.73 1.38
C ALA A 70 4.70 -14.22 1.29
N GLU A 71 5.74 -14.99 1.54
CA GLU A 71 5.62 -16.41 1.82
C GLU A 71 5.30 -16.60 3.30
N PHE A 72 4.29 -17.42 3.58
CA PHE A 72 3.89 -17.75 4.95
C PHE A 72 3.19 -19.11 4.98
N GLU A 73 3.23 -19.76 6.15
CA GLU A 73 2.44 -20.96 6.39
C GLU A 73 0.99 -20.57 6.67
N LYS A 74 0.03 -21.18 5.95
CA LYS A 74 -1.38 -20.93 6.20
C LYS A 74 -1.73 -21.29 7.65
N PRO A 75 -2.46 -20.43 8.37
CA PRO A 75 -2.87 -20.74 9.74
C PRO A 75 -3.78 -21.98 9.76
N GLY A 76 -3.58 -22.82 10.78
CA GLY A 76 -4.52 -23.89 11.12
C GLY A 76 -5.80 -23.34 11.76
N HIS A 77 -6.73 -24.21 12.12
CA HIS A 77 -8.05 -23.84 12.67
C HIS A 77 -8.01 -23.01 13.97
N ASP A 78 -6.90 -23.07 14.70
CA ASP A 78 -6.66 -22.38 15.98
C ASP A 78 -5.94 -21.03 15.84
N ARG A 79 -5.51 -20.68 14.62
CA ARG A 79 -4.74 -19.47 14.32
C ARG A 79 -5.49 -18.58 13.33
N ARG A 80 -5.13 -17.29 13.32
CA ARG A 80 -5.65 -16.29 12.37
C ARG A 80 -4.50 -15.57 11.70
N LEU A 81 -4.71 -15.20 10.44
CA LEU A 81 -3.86 -14.27 9.71
C LEU A 81 -4.50 -12.89 9.74
N VAL A 82 -3.81 -11.91 10.32
CA VAL A 82 -4.33 -10.55 10.51
C VAL A 82 -3.40 -9.58 9.79
N PHE A 83 -3.96 -8.77 8.89
CA PHE A 83 -3.30 -7.58 8.39
C PHE A 83 -3.43 -6.47 9.43
N SER A 84 -2.32 -5.85 9.80
CA SER A 84 -2.30 -4.77 10.78
C SER A 84 -1.50 -3.58 10.26
N SER A 85 -2.14 -2.40 10.25
CA SER A 85 -1.50 -1.12 9.95
C SER A 85 -1.87 -0.09 11.01
N ARG A 86 -0.91 0.75 11.39
CA ARG A 86 -1.14 1.82 12.38
C ARG A 86 -1.77 3.07 11.78
N GLY A 87 -1.68 3.23 10.45
CA GLY A 87 -2.22 4.37 9.73
C GLY A 87 -1.96 4.23 8.24
N ILE A 88 -2.93 4.65 7.43
CA ILE A 88 -2.84 4.74 5.98
C ILE A 88 -3.50 6.08 5.62
N ASP A 89 -2.81 6.90 4.82
CA ASP A 89 -3.21 8.26 4.50
C ASP A 89 -3.77 8.32 3.05
N TYR A 90 -4.98 8.82 2.77
CA TYR A 90 -6.05 9.21 3.70
C TYR A 90 -7.31 8.35 3.50
N ARG A 91 -7.72 8.14 2.24
CA ARG A 91 -8.82 7.25 1.85
C ARG A 91 -8.25 6.09 1.05
N PHE A 92 -8.60 4.87 1.42
CA PHE A 92 -8.02 3.69 0.80
C PHE A 92 -8.94 2.47 0.81
N VAL A 93 -8.65 1.55 -0.11
CA VAL A 93 -9.27 0.21 -0.18
C VAL A 93 -8.17 -0.84 -0.10
N ILE A 94 -8.32 -1.79 0.82
CA ILE A 94 -7.47 -2.99 0.91
C ILE A 94 -8.10 -4.10 0.09
N ARG A 95 -7.32 -4.73 -0.78
CA ARG A 95 -7.75 -5.79 -1.69
C ARG A 95 -6.85 -7.02 -1.56
N ALA A 96 -7.43 -8.20 -1.70
CA ALA A 96 -6.68 -9.44 -1.90
C ALA A 96 -7.29 -10.18 -3.10
N SER A 97 -6.44 -10.68 -4.00
CA SER A 97 -6.87 -11.39 -5.20
C SER A 97 -7.94 -10.61 -6.01
N GLY A 98 -7.82 -9.28 -6.07
CA GLY A 98 -8.75 -8.39 -6.76
C GLY A 98 -10.08 -8.10 -6.04
N SER A 99 -10.34 -8.73 -4.89
CA SER A 99 -11.56 -8.49 -4.10
C SER A 99 -11.32 -7.47 -2.99
N ALA A 100 -12.21 -6.48 -2.86
CA ALA A 100 -12.16 -5.51 -1.78
C ALA A 100 -12.47 -6.17 -0.42
N LEU A 101 -11.62 -5.93 0.57
CA LEU A 101 -11.73 -6.48 1.92
C LEU A 101 -12.15 -5.43 2.94
N LEU A 102 -11.67 -4.20 2.76
CA LEU A 102 -11.94 -3.06 3.63
C LEU A 102 -11.82 -1.77 2.79
N GLU A 103 -12.74 -0.84 3.00
CA GLU A 103 -12.59 0.56 2.62
C GLU A 103 -12.59 1.38 3.91
N GLN A 104 -11.67 2.34 4.01
CA GLN A 104 -11.56 3.21 5.17
C GLN A 104 -11.04 4.59 4.76
N GLU A 105 -11.43 5.59 5.54
CA GLU A 105 -11.02 6.98 5.42
C GLU A 105 -10.54 7.51 6.78
N GLY A 106 -9.43 8.26 6.78
CA GLY A 106 -8.85 8.91 7.95
C GLY A 106 -7.57 8.24 8.46
N VAL A 107 -6.61 9.08 8.88
CA VAL A 107 -5.23 8.66 9.20
C VAL A 107 -5.07 8.16 10.65
N PHE A 108 -6.01 8.48 11.53
CA PHE A 108 -5.92 8.20 12.98
C PHE A 108 -6.64 6.92 13.42
N THR A 109 -7.16 6.15 12.45
CA THR A 109 -7.84 4.88 12.72
C THR A 109 -6.95 3.73 12.24
N PRO A 110 -6.35 2.95 13.16
CA PRO A 110 -5.60 1.76 12.81
C PRO A 110 -6.46 0.74 12.08
N VAL A 111 -5.83 -0.07 11.22
CA VAL A 111 -6.45 -1.22 10.58
C VAL A 111 -5.99 -2.47 11.31
N GLU A 112 -6.96 -3.27 11.78
CA GLU A 112 -6.75 -4.68 12.12
C GLU A 112 -7.80 -5.51 11.36
N LEU A 113 -7.36 -6.24 10.34
CA LEU A 113 -8.22 -6.93 9.39
C LEU A 113 -7.91 -8.43 9.36
N ASP A 114 -8.90 -9.27 9.69
CA ASP A 114 -8.78 -10.72 9.54
C ASP A 114 -8.84 -11.12 8.06
N VAL A 115 -7.70 -11.62 7.57
CA VAL A 115 -7.49 -12.07 6.19
C VAL A 115 -7.31 -13.59 6.10
N THR A 116 -7.66 -14.32 7.17
CA THR A 116 -7.64 -15.78 7.21
C THR A 116 -8.47 -16.36 6.06
N GLY A 117 -7.84 -17.20 5.22
CA GLY A 117 -8.49 -17.80 4.06
C GLY A 117 -8.80 -16.84 2.90
N LYS A 118 -8.43 -15.55 3.01
CA LYS A 118 -8.62 -14.52 1.97
C LYS A 118 -7.33 -14.19 1.22
N LEU A 119 -6.18 -14.56 1.79
CA LEU A 119 -4.86 -14.35 1.20
C LEU A 119 -4.14 -15.69 1.05
N GLU A 120 -3.57 -15.90 -0.12
CA GLU A 120 -2.75 -17.06 -0.46
C GLU A 120 -1.27 -16.72 -0.30
N PRO A 121 -0.40 -17.65 0.14
CA PRO A 121 1.05 -17.45 0.15
C PRO A 121 1.56 -17.02 -1.23
N GLY A 122 2.41 -15.99 -1.26
CA GLY A 122 2.93 -15.40 -2.50
C GLY A 122 1.94 -14.53 -3.30
N ALA A 123 0.64 -14.56 -2.99
CA ALA A 123 -0.33 -13.69 -3.65
C ALA A 123 -0.22 -12.25 -3.14
N PRO A 124 -0.49 -11.24 -3.99
CA PRO A 124 -0.41 -9.85 -3.59
C PRO A 124 -1.60 -9.44 -2.71
N LEU A 125 -1.29 -8.76 -1.61
CA LEU A 125 -2.19 -7.84 -0.94
C LEU A 125 -1.97 -6.45 -1.56
N GLU A 126 -3.06 -5.79 -1.93
CA GLU A 126 -3.01 -4.44 -2.52
C GLU A 126 -3.70 -3.44 -1.60
N ILE A 127 -3.14 -2.23 -1.53
CA ILE A 127 -3.76 -1.07 -0.88
C ILE A 127 -3.85 0.03 -1.93
N VAL A 128 -5.08 0.33 -2.34
CA VAL A 128 -5.38 1.41 -3.29
C VAL A 128 -5.68 2.67 -2.49
N VAL A 129 -4.80 3.65 -2.56
CA VAL A 129 -4.96 4.98 -1.98
C VAL A 129 -5.55 5.90 -3.05
N PHE A 130 -6.60 6.63 -2.68
CA PHE A 130 -7.30 7.54 -3.56
C PHE A 130 -6.51 8.85 -3.72
N PRO A 131 -6.74 9.60 -4.81
CA PRO A 131 -6.24 10.96 -4.95
C PRO A 131 -6.53 11.81 -3.69
N ALA A 132 -5.68 12.79 -3.45
CA ALA A 132 -5.92 13.76 -2.39
C ALA A 132 -7.24 14.53 -2.68
N PRO A 133 -8.01 14.89 -1.63
CA PRO A 133 -9.29 15.58 -1.78
C PRO A 133 -9.15 17.03 -2.26
#